data_AF-A0A7C4J513-F1
#
_entry.id   AF-A0A7C4J513-F1
#
_cell.length_a   1.000
_cell.length_b   1.000
_cell.length_c   1.000
_cell.angle_alpha   90.00
_cell.angle_beta   90.00
_cell.angle_gamma   90.00
#
_symmetry.space_group_name_H-M   'P 1'
#
loop_
_entity.id
_entity.type
_entity.pdbx_description
1 polymer ?
#
loop_
_entity_poly.entity_id
_entity_poly.type
_entity_poly.pdbx_seq_one_letter_code
_entity_poly.pdbx_strand_id
1 'polypeptide(L)'
;MNTTARLHSIKPDELAAILLGLAALVGCAAAAAATPMWPPAWALLVWTITLTASINLGIVFESSDANFASVIIPAALLALGVGPAALITVIGVTAGEMVRLIFPRTFEHRWRGVRASVVTGCANISMHGLSLIAAAALYGALGGTTPIVQPQAGQWIFIDFGTVFWPLLGLFVAYFVANYFIFGLYLYLEGKPVREYARLHWRDIAALEVVPSLFSLLLASTYLNVPLAIFASVCVFIVAGMVITHNLSRARARLQRRLSELKSLSVVGQAVAGSLELPDVLEAIYRQTRQLMDARYFYIALYQADDQMLVFPLAYENDVRVRYDSRRYGTGIT
;
A
#
# COMPACT_ATOMS: atom_id res chain seq x y z
N MET A 1 -32.20 -24.82 -18.93
CA MET A 1 -32.69 -24.20 -17.67
C MET A 1 -32.10 -24.96 -16.49
N ASN A 2 -31.13 -24.37 -15.80
CA ASN A 2 -31.00 -24.40 -14.34
C ASN A 2 -29.90 -23.41 -13.95
N THR A 3 -30.25 -22.14 -14.13
CA THR A 3 -29.65 -20.96 -13.50
C THR A 3 -30.13 -20.90 -12.05
N THR A 4 -29.62 -21.80 -11.20
CA THR A 4 -29.74 -21.65 -9.75
C THR A 4 -28.71 -20.62 -9.30
N ALA A 5 -29.22 -19.50 -8.78
CA ALA A 5 -28.50 -18.36 -8.28
C ALA A 5 -27.28 -18.75 -7.42
N ARG A 6 -26.08 -18.37 -7.87
CA ARG A 6 -24.92 -18.22 -6.98
C ARG A 6 -25.23 -17.05 -6.03
N LEU A 7 -25.86 -17.36 -4.90
CA LEU A 7 -25.86 -16.49 -3.74
C LEU A 7 -24.42 -16.04 -3.50
N HIS A 8 -24.20 -14.73 -3.57
CA HIS A 8 -22.92 -14.10 -3.32
C HIS A 8 -22.56 -14.32 -1.84
N SER A 9 -21.90 -15.43 -1.51
CA SER A 9 -21.40 -15.66 -0.16
C SER A 9 -20.39 -14.56 0.18
N ILE A 10 -20.68 -13.78 1.21
CA ILE A 10 -19.72 -12.83 1.78
C ILE A 10 -18.54 -13.65 2.30
N LYS A 11 -17.33 -13.31 1.86
CA LYS A 11 -16.14 -14.01 2.33
C LYS A 11 -15.83 -13.64 3.78
N PRO A 12 -15.13 -14.49 4.55
CA PRO A 12 -14.83 -14.21 5.96
C PRO A 12 -14.07 -12.89 6.20
N ASP A 13 -13.13 -12.56 5.31
CA ASP A 13 -12.38 -11.30 5.32
C ASP A 13 -13.28 -10.08 5.09
N GLU A 14 -14.20 -10.16 4.13
CA GLU A 14 -15.16 -9.08 3.85
C GLU A 14 -16.12 -8.86 5.03
N LEU A 15 -16.61 -9.94 5.65
CA LEU A 15 -17.48 -9.86 6.81
C LEU A 15 -16.76 -9.23 8.00
N ALA A 16 -15.52 -9.66 8.28
CA ALA A 16 -14.70 -9.08 9.33
C ALA A 16 -14.44 -7.59 9.09
N ALA A 17 -14.13 -7.20 7.86
CA ALA A 17 -13.92 -5.80 7.50
C ALA A 17 -15.15 -4.93 7.79
N ILE A 18 -16.35 -5.41 7.42
CA ILE A 18 -17.59 -4.68 7.67
C ILE A 18 -17.88 -4.58 9.17
N LEU A 19 -17.79 -5.69 9.91
CA LEU A 19 -18.10 -5.71 11.35
C LEU A 19 -17.11 -4.87 12.16
N LEU A 20 -15.81 -5.02 11.93
CA LEU A 20 -14.78 -4.23 12.60
C LEU A 20 -14.85 -2.76 12.18
N GLY A 21 -15.18 -2.49 10.91
CA GLY A 21 -15.40 -1.13 10.41
C GLY A 21 -16.57 -0.44 11.11
N LEU A 22 -17.70 -1.14 11.29
CA LEU A 22 -18.84 -0.63 12.05
C LEU A 22 -18.50 -0.42 13.53
N ALA A 23 -17.79 -1.35 14.17
CA ALA A 23 -17.33 -1.19 15.54
C ALA A 23 -16.43 0.05 15.70
N ALA A 24 -15.51 0.27 14.75
CA ALA A 24 -14.66 1.43 14.71
C ALA A 24 -15.44 2.73 14.51
N LEU A 25 -16.44 2.74 13.60
CA LEU A 25 -17.31 3.90 13.41
C LEU A 25 -18.07 4.26 14.69
N VAL A 26 -18.64 3.27 15.37
CA VAL A 26 -19.34 3.48 16.65
C VAL A 26 -18.39 4.00 17.72
N GLY A 27 -17.21 3.40 17.87
CA GLY A 27 -16.20 3.85 18.82
C GLY A 27 -15.72 5.27 18.55
N CYS A 28 -15.45 5.60 17.29
CA CYS A 28 -15.06 6.94 16.86
C CYS A 28 -16.18 7.97 17.09
N ALA A 29 -17.43 7.61 16.79
CA ALA A 29 -18.59 8.46 17.02
C ALA A 29 -18.82 8.72 18.52
N ALA A 30 -18.68 7.68 19.36
CA ALA A 30 -18.76 7.82 20.81
C ALA A 30 -17.65 8.74 21.35
N ALA A 31 -16.41 8.59 20.88
CA ALA A 31 -15.31 9.47 21.26
C ALA A 31 -15.54 10.93 20.81
N ALA A 32 -16.07 11.14 19.61
CA ALA A 32 -16.45 12.46 19.11
C ALA A 32 -17.57 13.09 19.97
N ALA A 33 -18.59 12.31 20.35
CA ALA A 33 -19.69 12.77 21.20
C ALA A 33 -19.25 13.12 22.62
N ALA A 34 -18.23 12.43 23.15
CA ALA A 34 -17.68 12.69 24.49
C ALA A 34 -16.71 13.89 24.54
N THR A 35 -16.50 14.61 23.42
CA THR A 35 -15.53 15.70 23.35
C THR A 35 -16.09 17.00 23.94
N PRO A 36 -15.43 17.58 24.96
CA PRO A 36 -15.94 18.77 25.65
C PRO A 36 -15.78 20.06 24.84
N MET A 37 -14.77 20.14 23.96
CA MET A 37 -14.45 21.33 23.18
C MET A 37 -14.03 20.95 21.76
N TRP A 38 -14.65 21.61 20.78
CA TRP A 38 -14.35 21.38 19.37
C TRP A 38 -13.35 22.42 18.84
N PRO A 39 -12.36 21.99 18.05
CA PRO A 39 -11.50 22.93 17.34
C PRO A 39 -12.30 23.67 16.25
N PRO A 40 -11.78 24.80 15.76
CA PRO A 40 -12.44 25.52 14.67
C PRO A 40 -12.51 24.66 13.41
N ALA A 41 -13.57 24.86 12.62
CA ALA A 41 -13.86 24.02 11.44
C ALA A 41 -12.72 23.97 10.41
N TRP A 42 -11.95 25.06 10.27
CA TRP A 42 -10.79 25.09 9.38
C TRP A 42 -9.72 24.08 9.80
N ALA A 43 -9.55 23.83 11.11
CA ALA A 43 -8.53 22.90 11.61
C ALA A 43 -8.91 21.48 11.20
N LEU A 44 -10.17 21.10 11.45
CA LEU A 44 -10.72 19.81 11.00
C LEU A 44 -10.52 19.61 9.50
N LEU A 45 -10.73 20.66 8.70
CA LEU A 45 -10.56 20.62 7.25
C LEU A 45 -9.09 20.38 6.85
N VAL A 46 -8.13 21.14 7.40
CA VAL A 46 -6.70 20.98 7.07
C VAL A 46 -6.18 19.60 7.46
N TRP A 47 -6.52 19.13 8.66
CA TRP A 47 -6.15 17.79 9.12
C TRP A 47 -6.77 16.69 8.25
N THR A 48 -8.05 16.82 7.89
CA THR A 48 -8.75 15.85 7.04
C THR A 48 -8.15 15.79 5.64
N ILE A 49 -7.82 16.94 5.03
CA ILE A 49 -7.18 16.98 3.71
C ILE A 49 -5.80 16.33 3.77
N THR A 50 -5.03 16.62 4.82
CA THR A 50 -3.68 16.07 5.01
C THR A 50 -3.74 14.55 5.19
N LEU A 51 -4.68 14.05 6.00
CA LEU A 51 -4.91 12.60 6.15
C LEU A 51 -5.35 11.95 4.84
N THR A 52 -6.30 12.57 4.13
CA THR A 52 -6.82 12.08 2.83
C THR A 52 -5.68 11.95 1.81
N ALA A 53 -4.80 12.95 1.74
CA ALA A 53 -3.62 12.92 0.89
C ALA A 53 -2.65 11.82 1.35
N SER A 54 -2.40 11.69 2.66
CA SER A 54 -1.48 10.71 3.23
C SER A 54 -1.86 9.25 2.92
N ILE A 55 -3.17 8.95 2.86
CA ILE A 55 -3.70 7.61 2.53
C ILE A 55 -3.50 7.30 1.05
N ASN A 56 -3.57 8.30 0.18
CA ASN A 56 -3.50 8.12 -1.28
C ASN A 56 -2.08 8.22 -1.84
N LEU A 57 -1.19 8.94 -1.17
CA LEU A 57 0.19 9.15 -1.57
C LEU A 57 1.16 8.24 -0.80
N GLY A 58 0.74 7.00 -0.54
CA GLY A 58 1.56 6.01 0.14
C GLY A 58 2.77 5.55 -0.69
N ILE A 59 3.80 5.03 -0.03
CA ILE A 59 5.00 4.49 -0.66
C ILE A 59 4.74 3.03 -1.08
N VAL A 60 5.02 2.73 -2.35
CA VAL A 60 4.92 1.35 -2.85
C VAL A 60 6.14 0.55 -2.42
N PHE A 61 5.90 -0.56 -1.72
CA PHE A 61 6.90 -1.60 -1.50
C PHE A 61 6.43 -2.93 -2.07
N GLU A 62 7.36 -3.87 -2.27
CA GLU A 62 7.26 -5.08 -3.11
C GLU A 62 5.94 -5.89 -2.99
N SER A 63 5.23 -5.80 -1.86
CA SER A 63 3.97 -6.50 -1.60
C SER A 63 2.83 -5.66 -0.98
N SER A 64 3.06 -4.40 -0.59
CA SER A 64 2.07 -3.56 0.10
C SER A 64 2.37 -2.06 -0.02
N ASP A 65 1.34 -1.23 0.13
CA ASP A 65 1.46 0.24 0.17
C ASP A 65 1.53 0.70 1.64
N ALA A 66 2.62 1.36 2.02
CA ALA A 66 2.74 2.02 3.33
C ALA A 66 2.24 3.46 3.21
N ASN A 67 1.34 3.89 4.10
CA ASN A 67 0.82 5.25 4.10
C ASN A 67 1.31 6.03 5.33
N PHE A 68 1.05 7.34 5.36
CA PHE A 68 1.53 8.20 6.45
C PHE A 68 0.44 8.52 7.49
N ALA A 69 -0.64 7.72 7.54
CA ALA A 69 -1.72 7.93 8.51
C ALA A 69 -1.23 7.78 9.95
N SER A 70 -0.21 6.95 10.18
CA SER A 70 0.50 6.77 11.46
C SER A 70 1.23 8.02 11.96
N VAL A 71 1.42 9.03 11.11
CA VAL A 71 1.92 10.35 11.51
C VAL A 71 0.74 11.27 11.84
N ILE A 72 -0.22 11.35 10.93
CA ILE A 72 -1.29 12.37 10.98
C ILE A 72 -2.30 12.07 12.10
N ILE A 73 -2.66 10.81 12.32
CA ILE A 73 -3.69 10.43 13.29
C ILE A 73 -3.19 10.62 14.73
N PRO A 74 -2.03 10.07 15.15
CA PRO A 74 -1.41 10.41 16.44
C PRO A 74 -1.20 11.90 16.64
N ALA A 75 -0.81 12.64 15.60
CA ALA A 75 -0.60 14.08 15.72
C ALA A 75 -1.92 14.83 15.99
N ALA A 76 -3.01 14.46 15.29
CA ALA A 76 -4.33 15.01 15.54
C ALA A 76 -4.83 14.67 16.96
N LEU A 77 -4.56 13.45 17.45
CA LEU A 77 -4.86 13.06 18.83
C LEU A 77 -4.12 13.95 19.83
N LEU A 78 -2.81 14.08 19.69
CA LEU A 78 -1.97 14.88 20.59
C LEU A 78 -2.34 16.38 20.55
N ALA A 79 -2.75 16.89 19.39
CA ALA A 79 -3.09 18.31 19.21
C ALA A 79 -4.52 18.65 19.63
N LEU A 80 -5.50 17.80 19.29
CA LEU A 80 -6.93 18.13 19.35
C LEU A 80 -7.71 17.25 20.33
N GLY A 81 -7.13 16.16 20.80
CA GLY A 81 -7.82 15.15 21.61
C GLY A 81 -8.53 14.07 20.78
N VAL A 82 -9.11 13.10 21.50
CA VAL A 82 -9.58 11.83 20.91
C VAL A 82 -10.73 12.03 19.93
N GLY A 83 -11.73 12.84 20.25
CA GLY A 83 -12.90 12.96 19.38
C GLY A 83 -12.67 13.71 18.07
N PRO A 84 -11.99 14.88 18.05
CA PRO A 84 -11.64 15.51 16.79
C PRO A 84 -10.74 14.61 15.93
N ALA A 85 -9.76 13.92 16.54
CA ALA A 85 -8.94 12.94 15.84
C ALA A 85 -9.74 11.77 15.26
N ALA A 86 -10.75 11.28 15.99
CA ALA A 86 -11.65 10.23 15.53
C ALA A 86 -12.49 10.68 14.34
N LEU A 87 -13.01 11.90 14.37
CA LEU A 87 -13.76 12.47 13.24
C LEU A 87 -12.86 12.66 12.02
N ILE A 88 -11.67 13.26 12.20
CA ILE A 88 -10.67 13.42 11.13
C ILE A 88 -10.34 12.06 10.52
N THR A 89 -10.17 11.02 11.34
CA THR A 89 -9.87 9.65 10.89
C THR A 89 -10.99 9.10 10.02
N VAL A 90 -12.23 9.14 10.49
CA VAL A 90 -13.38 8.60 9.74
C VAL A 90 -13.59 9.36 8.44
N ILE A 91 -13.61 10.70 8.49
CA ILE A 91 -13.85 11.53 7.30
C ILE A 91 -12.68 11.40 6.32
N GLY A 92 -11.44 11.49 6.80
CA GLY A 92 -10.25 11.45 5.95
C GLY A 92 -10.03 10.09 5.28
N VAL A 93 -10.29 8.99 5.99
CA VAL A 93 -10.24 7.64 5.39
C VAL A 93 -11.35 7.45 4.36
N THR A 94 -12.57 7.89 4.68
CA THR A 94 -13.72 7.79 3.75
C THR A 94 -13.48 8.63 2.49
N ALA A 95 -13.07 9.89 2.66
CA ALA A 95 -12.71 10.77 1.56
C ALA A 95 -11.55 10.18 0.73
N GLY A 96 -10.58 9.55 1.39
CA GLY A 96 -9.48 8.86 0.74
C GLY A 96 -9.96 7.75 -0.20
N GLU A 97 -10.88 6.90 0.26
CA GLU A 97 -11.45 5.83 -0.56
C GLU A 97 -12.35 6.38 -1.69
N MET A 98 -13.10 7.45 -1.44
CA MET A 98 -13.88 8.14 -2.48
C MET A 98 -12.98 8.69 -3.59
N VAL A 99 -11.83 9.27 -3.24
CA VAL A 99 -10.85 9.76 -4.23
C VAL A 99 -10.33 8.61 -5.09
N ARG A 100 -10.06 7.43 -4.51
CA ARG A 100 -9.63 6.23 -5.28
C ARG A 100 -10.69 5.72 -6.22
N LEU A 101 -11.96 5.78 -5.81
CA LEU A 101 -13.11 5.39 -6.63
C LEU A 101 -13.32 6.33 -7.83
N ILE A 102 -13.19 7.65 -7.62
CA ILE A 102 -13.45 8.66 -8.65
C ILE A 102 -12.24 8.82 -9.59
N PHE A 103 -11.02 8.74 -9.05
CA PHE A 103 -9.77 8.98 -9.79
C PHE A 103 -8.82 7.76 -9.78
N PRO A 104 -9.26 6.58 -10.26
CA PRO A 104 -8.47 5.35 -10.16
C PRO A 104 -7.14 5.42 -10.94
N ARG A 105 -7.11 6.18 -12.05
CA ARG A 105 -5.94 6.33 -12.92
C ARG A 105 -4.86 7.23 -12.33
N THR A 106 -5.24 8.27 -11.58
CA THR A 106 -4.31 9.25 -11.00
C THR A 106 -3.37 8.61 -10.00
N PHE A 107 -3.85 7.58 -9.28
CA PHE A 107 -3.06 6.83 -8.31
C PHE A 107 -2.65 5.44 -8.84
N GLU A 108 -2.82 5.16 -10.14
CA GLU A 108 -2.54 3.86 -10.79
C GLU A 108 -3.06 2.63 -10.03
N HIS A 109 -4.18 2.78 -9.30
CA HIS A 109 -4.81 1.67 -8.60
C HIS A 109 -5.60 0.84 -9.62
N ARG A 110 -5.55 -0.49 -9.51
CA ARG A 110 -6.49 -1.35 -10.26
C ARG A 110 -7.90 -0.95 -9.84
N TRP A 111 -8.76 -0.60 -10.79
CA TRP A 111 -10.15 -0.26 -10.48
C TRP A 111 -10.80 -1.43 -9.72
N ARG A 112 -11.36 -1.10 -8.55
CA ARG A 112 -12.08 -2.03 -7.69
C ARG A 112 -13.56 -1.64 -7.79
N GLY A 113 -14.45 -2.59 -8.08
CA GLY A 113 -15.88 -2.31 -8.11
C GLY A 113 -16.40 -1.78 -6.77
N VAL A 114 -17.57 -1.13 -6.76
CA VAL A 114 -18.14 -0.43 -5.58
C VAL A 114 -18.10 -1.28 -4.31
N ARG A 115 -18.50 -2.57 -4.38
CA ARG A 115 -18.46 -3.50 -3.24
C ARG A 115 -17.07 -3.60 -2.62
N ALA A 116 -16.05 -3.78 -3.45
CA ALA A 116 -14.67 -3.96 -2.98
C ALA A 116 -14.12 -2.67 -2.33
N SER A 117 -14.53 -1.50 -2.82
CA SER A 117 -14.18 -0.23 -2.17
C SER A 117 -14.91 0.01 -0.86
N VAL A 118 -16.18 -0.39 -0.73
CA VAL A 118 -16.88 -0.35 0.57
C VAL A 118 -16.16 -1.25 1.58
N VAL A 119 -15.83 -2.49 1.21
CA VAL A 119 -15.09 -3.41 2.07
C VAL A 119 -13.71 -2.84 2.44
N THR A 120 -12.96 -2.32 1.47
CA THR A 120 -11.64 -1.71 1.71
C THR A 120 -11.75 -0.49 2.62
N GLY A 121 -12.76 0.35 2.41
CA GLY A 121 -13.06 1.50 3.27
C GLY A 121 -13.36 1.08 4.70
N CYS A 122 -14.21 0.07 4.90
CA CYS A 122 -14.49 -0.49 6.22
C CYS A 122 -13.23 -1.07 6.88
N ALA A 123 -12.41 -1.80 6.13
CA ALA A 123 -11.13 -2.33 6.62
C ALA A 123 -10.18 -1.20 7.07
N ASN A 124 -10.02 -0.15 6.26
CA ASN A 124 -9.18 1.00 6.60
C ASN A 124 -9.72 1.79 7.80
N ILE A 125 -11.04 2.01 7.88
CA ILE A 125 -11.68 2.66 9.02
C ILE A 125 -11.47 1.83 10.29
N SER A 126 -11.58 0.49 10.19
CA SER A 126 -11.31 -0.39 11.32
C SER A 126 -9.86 -0.29 11.80
N MET A 127 -8.92 -0.34 10.85
CA MET A 127 -7.50 -0.35 11.11
C MET A 127 -7.06 0.96 11.77
N HIS A 128 -7.43 2.10 11.21
CA HIS A 128 -7.05 3.40 11.75
C HIS A 128 -7.89 3.82 12.96
N GLY A 129 -9.20 3.57 12.93
CA GLY A 129 -10.13 3.96 14.00
C GLY A 129 -9.92 3.18 15.29
N LEU A 130 -9.82 1.84 15.23
CA LEU A 130 -9.57 1.04 16.44
C LEU A 130 -8.16 1.27 16.98
N SER A 131 -7.17 1.46 16.10
CA SER A 131 -5.80 1.79 16.54
C SER A 131 -5.73 3.15 17.24
N LEU A 132 -6.47 4.16 16.74
CA LEU A 132 -6.60 5.44 17.42
C LEU A 132 -7.23 5.28 18.81
N ILE A 133 -8.33 4.52 18.93
CA ILE A 133 -9.02 4.32 20.21
C ILE A 133 -8.11 3.59 21.21
N ALA A 134 -7.44 2.52 20.76
CA ALA A 134 -6.50 1.77 21.59
C ALA A 134 -5.32 2.66 22.06
N ALA A 135 -4.76 3.45 21.14
CA ALA A 135 -3.68 4.37 21.43
C ALA A 135 -4.11 5.48 22.40
N ALA A 136 -5.29 6.07 22.20
CA ALA A 136 -5.85 7.08 23.08
C ALA A 136 -6.11 6.55 24.50
N ALA A 137 -6.66 5.33 24.61
CA ALA A 137 -6.90 4.68 25.89
C ALA A 137 -5.60 4.45 26.66
N LEU A 138 -4.56 3.91 26.00
CA LEU A 138 -3.27 3.67 26.67
C LEU A 138 -2.55 4.98 27.01
N TYR A 139 -2.60 5.98 26.11
CA TYR A 139 -2.03 7.30 26.36
C TYR A 139 -2.63 7.94 27.62
N GLY A 140 -3.96 7.94 27.74
CA GLY A 140 -4.66 8.47 28.91
C GLY A 140 -4.39 7.65 30.17
N ALA A 141 -4.35 6.32 30.07
CA ALA A 141 -4.06 5.43 31.22
C ALA A 141 -2.65 5.64 31.79
N LEU A 142 -1.69 6.06 30.96
CA LEU A 142 -0.34 6.40 31.37
C LEU A 142 -0.19 7.84 31.87
N GLY A 143 -1.30 8.59 31.98
CA GLY A 143 -1.31 9.98 32.46
C GLY A 143 -1.14 11.03 31.37
N GLY A 144 -1.20 10.64 30.09
CA GLY A 144 -1.14 11.57 28.97
C GLY A 144 -2.36 12.48 28.91
N THR A 145 -2.12 13.78 28.70
CA THR A 145 -3.19 14.78 28.52
C THR A 145 -3.22 15.28 27.08
N THR A 146 -4.40 15.65 26.60
CA THR A 146 -4.60 16.29 25.30
C THR A 146 -5.33 17.63 25.49
N PRO A 147 -4.89 18.74 24.87
CA PRO A 147 -3.69 18.86 24.04
C PRO A 147 -2.41 18.52 24.81
N ILE A 148 -1.41 17.98 24.11
CA ILE A 148 -0.13 17.57 24.72
C ILE A 148 0.59 18.75 25.40
N VAL A 149 0.30 19.96 24.93
CA VAL A 149 0.81 21.21 25.47
C VAL A 149 -0.36 22.18 25.61
N GLN A 150 -0.54 22.80 26.77
CA GLN A 150 -1.57 23.83 26.98
C GLN A 150 -1.10 25.15 26.38
N PRO A 151 -1.77 25.70 25.34
CA PRO A 151 -1.32 26.93 24.69
C PRO A 151 -1.26 28.10 25.68
N GLN A 152 -0.13 28.82 25.70
CA GLN A 152 0.06 30.06 26.45
C GLN A 152 0.36 31.18 25.45
N ALA A 153 -0.38 32.28 25.54
CA ALA A 153 -0.30 33.36 24.56
C ALA A 153 1.09 33.99 24.53
N GLY A 154 1.73 33.98 23.35
CA GLY A 154 2.99 34.69 23.10
C GLY A 154 4.26 33.98 23.57
N GLN A 155 4.18 32.72 24.04
CA GLN A 155 5.36 31.94 24.40
C GLN A 155 5.39 30.59 23.69
N TRP A 156 6.58 30.21 23.21
CA TRP A 156 6.83 28.86 22.73
C TRP A 156 6.90 27.91 23.93
N ILE A 157 6.07 26.88 23.94
CA ILE A 157 6.03 25.95 25.06
C ILE A 157 6.82 24.71 24.72
N PHE A 158 7.84 24.46 25.53
CA PHE A 158 8.66 23.26 25.42
C PHE A 158 7.94 22.06 26.01
N ILE A 159 8.11 20.92 25.36
CA ILE A 159 7.58 19.64 25.82
C ILE A 159 8.53 19.09 26.89
N ASP A 160 8.02 18.90 28.11
CA ASP A 160 8.77 18.22 29.16
C ASP A 160 8.74 16.70 28.93
N PHE A 161 9.80 16.20 28.28
CA PHE A 161 9.94 14.78 27.99
C PHE A 161 9.98 13.90 29.24
N GLY A 162 10.34 14.43 30.43
CA GLY A 162 10.32 13.64 31.66
C GLY A 162 8.91 13.15 32.03
N THR A 163 7.89 13.94 31.70
CA THR A 163 6.49 13.63 32.02
C THR A 163 5.77 12.94 30.87
N VAL A 164 6.06 13.30 29.62
CA VAL A 164 5.31 12.79 28.46
C VAL A 164 5.92 11.53 27.84
N PHE A 165 7.14 11.13 28.19
CA PHE A 165 7.84 10.01 27.54
C PHE A 165 7.04 8.70 27.60
N TRP A 166 6.59 8.29 28.80
CA TRP A 166 5.85 7.04 28.96
C TRP A 166 4.47 7.07 28.29
N PRO A 167 3.64 8.12 28.45
CA PRO A 167 2.42 8.27 27.67
C PRO A 167 2.66 8.17 26.16
N LEU A 168 3.64 8.90 25.63
CA LEU A 168 3.94 8.91 24.19
C LEU A 168 4.41 7.54 23.69
N LEU A 169 5.28 6.86 24.44
CA LEU A 169 5.70 5.50 24.11
C LEU A 169 4.49 4.56 24.07
N GLY A 170 3.62 4.62 25.08
CA GLY A 170 2.39 3.85 25.11
C GLY A 170 1.48 4.13 23.92
N LEU A 171 1.29 5.39 23.55
CA LEU A 171 0.53 5.80 22.38
C LEU A 171 1.06 5.15 21.10
N PHE A 172 2.36 5.29 20.82
CA PHE A 172 2.96 4.76 19.59
C PHE A 172 2.96 3.23 19.56
N VAL A 173 3.26 2.58 20.68
CA VAL A 173 3.23 1.11 20.79
C VAL A 173 1.82 0.57 20.61
N ALA A 174 0.82 1.15 21.30
CA ALA A 174 -0.57 0.71 21.16
C ALA A 174 -1.10 0.95 19.75
N TYR A 175 -0.80 2.10 19.14
CA TYR A 175 -1.20 2.37 17.76
C TYR A 175 -0.58 1.33 16.82
N PHE A 176 0.74 1.12 16.88
CA PHE A 176 1.45 0.17 16.03
C PHE A 176 0.94 -1.27 16.21
N VAL A 177 0.81 -1.73 17.46
CA VAL A 177 0.37 -3.10 17.77
C VAL A 177 -1.06 -3.32 17.30
N ALA A 178 -1.99 -2.40 17.57
CA ALA A 178 -3.37 -2.51 17.11
C ALA A 178 -3.46 -2.51 15.58
N ASN A 179 -2.72 -1.60 14.92
CA ASN A 179 -2.71 -1.45 13.47
C ASN A 179 -2.27 -2.75 12.78
N TYR A 180 -1.14 -3.30 13.19
CA TYR A 180 -0.58 -4.52 12.59
C TYR A 180 -1.26 -5.80 13.07
N PHE A 181 -1.89 -5.80 14.24
CA PHE A 181 -2.75 -6.91 14.66
C PHE A 181 -3.97 -7.02 13.74
N ILE A 182 -4.66 -5.91 13.47
CA ILE A 182 -5.82 -5.87 12.58
C ILE A 182 -5.40 -6.22 11.14
N PHE A 183 -4.28 -5.68 10.66
CA PHE A 183 -3.73 -6.04 9.35
C PHE A 183 -3.39 -7.54 9.25
N GLY A 184 -2.74 -8.10 10.28
CA GLY A 184 -2.42 -9.53 10.36
C GLY A 184 -3.66 -10.40 10.39
N LEU A 185 -4.73 -9.97 11.07
CA LEU A 185 -6.03 -10.63 11.05
C LEU A 185 -6.61 -10.68 9.64
N TYR A 186 -6.56 -9.58 8.87
CA TYR A 186 -7.01 -9.58 7.47
C TYR A 186 -6.19 -10.53 6.59
N LEU A 187 -4.86 -10.52 6.73
CA LEU A 187 -4.01 -11.47 6.01
C LEU A 187 -4.37 -12.92 6.35
N TYR A 188 -4.63 -13.23 7.62
CA TYR A 188 -5.05 -14.56 8.05
C TYR A 188 -6.38 -14.98 7.43
N LEU A 189 -7.38 -14.09 7.43
CA LEU A 189 -8.71 -14.35 6.86
C LEU A 189 -8.67 -14.49 5.32
N GLU A 190 -7.75 -13.81 4.65
CA GLU A 190 -7.46 -13.98 3.23
C GLU A 190 -6.69 -15.27 2.91
N GLY A 191 -6.29 -16.05 3.91
CA GLY A 191 -5.51 -17.28 3.76
C GLY A 191 -4.04 -17.06 3.43
N LYS A 192 -3.52 -15.85 3.64
CA LYS A 192 -2.10 -15.50 3.41
C LYS A 192 -1.24 -15.90 4.62
N PRO A 193 0.02 -16.34 4.40
CA PRO A 193 0.90 -16.77 5.47
C PRO A 193 1.42 -15.57 6.30
N VAL A 194 0.69 -15.22 7.37
CA VAL A 194 0.99 -14.05 8.22
C VAL A 194 2.41 -14.06 8.78
N ARG A 195 2.87 -15.23 9.28
CA ARG A 195 4.19 -15.38 9.89
C ARG A 195 5.32 -15.14 8.90
N GLU A 196 5.16 -15.64 7.67
CA GLU A 196 6.15 -15.46 6.60
C GLU A 196 6.17 -14.00 6.16
N TYR A 197 4.99 -13.40 5.94
CA TYR A 197 4.86 -11.99 5.61
C TYR A 197 5.54 -11.09 6.64
N ALA A 198 5.28 -11.29 7.93
CA ALA A 198 5.87 -10.50 9.00
C ALA A 198 7.40 -10.68 9.05
N ARG A 199 7.91 -11.90 8.90
CA ARG A 199 9.37 -12.15 8.88
C ARG A 199 10.09 -11.49 7.73
N LEU A 200 9.47 -11.46 6.55
CA LEU A 200 10.04 -10.82 5.36
C LEU A 200 10.06 -9.30 5.48
N HIS A 201 8.99 -8.69 6.02
CA HIS A 201 8.78 -7.24 5.92
C HIS A 201 8.93 -6.46 7.24
N TRP A 202 9.29 -7.09 8.38
CA TRP A 202 9.31 -6.39 9.68
C TRP A 202 10.22 -5.16 9.70
N ARG A 203 11.35 -5.19 8.98
CA ARG A 203 12.29 -4.06 8.91
C ARG A 203 11.69 -2.88 8.16
N ASP A 204 11.07 -3.17 7.02
CA ASP A 204 10.43 -2.15 6.19
C ASP A 204 9.22 -1.54 6.91
N ILE A 205 8.41 -2.40 7.56
CA ILE A 205 7.29 -1.98 8.41
C ILE A 205 7.79 -1.05 9.54
N ALA A 206 8.83 -1.44 10.27
CA ALA A 206 9.36 -0.61 11.34
C ALA A 206 9.92 0.72 10.81
N ALA A 207 10.65 0.69 9.69
CA ALA A 207 11.23 1.89 9.09
C ALA A 207 10.18 2.87 8.53
N LEU A 208 9.08 2.35 7.98
CA LEU A 208 8.03 3.16 7.33
C LEU A 208 6.93 3.60 8.28
N GLU A 209 6.77 2.94 9.43
CA GLU A 209 5.73 3.29 10.41
C GLU A 209 6.33 3.94 11.66
N VAL A 210 7.30 3.30 12.31
CA VAL A 210 7.81 3.75 13.62
C VAL A 210 8.59 5.05 13.46
N VAL A 211 9.50 5.13 12.49
CA VAL A 211 10.33 6.34 12.30
C VAL A 211 9.47 7.55 11.93
N PRO A 212 8.54 7.48 10.95
CA PRO A 212 7.64 8.60 10.67
C PRO A 212 6.71 8.95 11.83
N SER A 213 6.23 7.97 12.60
CA SER A 213 5.30 8.23 13.71
C SER A 213 5.87 9.19 14.76
N LEU A 214 7.20 9.23 14.94
CA LEU A 214 7.86 10.18 15.85
C LEU A 214 7.66 11.65 15.42
N PHE A 215 7.47 11.90 14.11
CA PHE A 215 7.16 13.24 13.60
C PHE A 215 5.73 13.68 13.91
N SER A 216 4.87 12.79 14.41
CA SER A 216 3.54 13.17 14.87
C SER A 216 3.60 14.21 16.00
N LEU A 217 4.58 14.07 16.90
CA LEU A 217 4.83 15.00 17.99
C LEU A 217 5.19 16.40 17.46
N LEU A 218 6.05 16.44 16.43
CA LEU A 218 6.46 17.69 15.79
C LEU A 218 5.26 18.36 15.09
N LEU A 219 4.45 17.58 14.37
CA LEU A 219 3.27 18.11 13.68
C LEU A 219 2.22 18.64 14.67
N ALA A 220 1.97 17.91 15.76
CA ALA A 220 1.07 18.34 16.82
C ALA A 220 1.59 19.62 17.51
N SER A 221 2.87 19.65 17.86
CA SER A 221 3.50 20.83 18.47
C SER A 221 3.45 22.06 17.56
N THR A 222 3.64 21.86 16.25
CA THR A 222 3.54 22.93 15.25
C THR A 222 2.14 23.53 15.21
N TYR A 223 1.09 22.70 15.25
CA TYR A 223 -0.29 23.18 15.31
C TYR A 223 -0.56 24.02 16.57
N LEU A 224 -0.01 23.62 17.71
CA LEU A 224 -0.27 24.26 19.00
C LEU A 224 0.52 25.55 19.23
N ASN A 225 1.74 25.64 18.69
CA ASN A 225 2.67 26.75 19.01
C ASN A 225 2.76 27.81 17.92
N VAL A 226 2.21 27.56 16.72
CA VAL A 226 2.48 28.40 15.55
C VAL A 226 1.17 28.90 14.94
N PRO A 227 1.14 30.15 14.40
CA PRO A 227 -0.02 30.65 13.67
C PRO A 227 -0.48 29.71 12.54
N LEU A 228 -1.80 29.69 12.32
CA LEU A 228 -2.47 28.88 11.31
C LEU A 228 -1.77 28.92 9.94
N ALA A 229 -1.39 30.10 9.45
CA ALA A 229 -0.79 30.23 8.12
C ALA A 229 0.46 29.36 7.97
N ILE A 230 1.32 29.31 8.98
CA ILE A 230 2.55 28.51 8.96
C ILE A 230 2.22 27.03 9.13
N PHE A 231 1.28 26.66 10.03
CA PHE A 231 0.84 25.27 10.15
C PHE A 231 0.27 24.73 8.82
N ALA A 232 -0.59 25.50 8.15
CA ALA A 232 -1.12 25.15 6.83
C ALA A 232 0.00 25.02 5.79
N SER A 233 0.99 25.92 5.79
CA SER A 233 2.18 25.79 4.93
C SER A 233 2.95 24.50 5.23
N VAL A 234 3.14 24.12 6.50
CA VAL A 234 3.79 22.86 6.88
C VAL A 234 3.01 21.66 6.35
N CYS A 235 1.69 21.64 6.47
CA CYS A 235 0.85 20.58 5.87
C CYS A 235 1.00 20.52 4.34
N VAL A 236 1.06 21.67 3.66
CA VAL A 236 1.32 21.71 2.21
C VAL A 236 2.71 21.14 1.87
N PHE A 237 3.74 21.49 2.63
CA PHE A 237 5.09 20.92 2.45
C PHE A 237 5.13 19.42 2.71
N ILE A 238 4.42 18.93 3.73
CA ILE A 238 4.28 17.51 4.02
C ILE A 238 3.62 16.79 2.85
N VAL A 239 2.51 17.31 2.33
CA VAL A 239 1.82 16.73 1.16
C VAL A 239 2.71 16.77 -0.08
N ALA A 240 3.45 17.86 -0.32
CA ALA A 240 4.41 17.94 -1.42
C ALA A 240 5.53 16.88 -1.27
N GLY A 241 6.06 16.69 -0.06
CA GLY A 241 7.00 15.62 0.26
C GLY A 241 6.43 14.22 0.00
N MET A 242 5.16 13.98 0.37
CA MET A 242 4.44 12.73 0.06
C MET A 242 4.32 12.52 -1.45
N VAL A 243 3.98 13.55 -2.23
CA VAL A 243 3.93 13.46 -3.70
C VAL A 243 5.29 13.09 -4.27
N ILE A 244 6.37 13.74 -3.82
CA ILE A 244 7.74 13.49 -4.29
C ILE A 244 8.15 12.06 -3.96
N THR A 245 7.99 11.62 -2.71
CA THR A 245 8.36 10.27 -2.25
C THR A 245 7.52 9.19 -2.93
N HIS A 246 6.22 9.41 -3.12
CA HIS A 246 5.33 8.53 -3.89
C HIS A 246 5.85 8.35 -5.32
N ASN A 247 6.09 9.46 -6.03
CA ASN A 247 6.56 9.43 -7.41
C ASN A 247 7.95 8.78 -7.54
N LEU A 248 8.85 9.06 -6.59
CA LEU A 248 10.18 8.45 -6.54
C LEU A 248 10.11 6.94 -6.33
N SER A 249 9.29 6.47 -5.38
CA SER A 249 9.12 5.03 -5.11
C SER A 249 8.57 4.30 -6.34
N ARG A 250 7.58 4.88 -7.01
CA ARG A 250 7.00 4.37 -8.26
C ARG A 250 8.01 4.35 -9.40
N ALA A 251 8.79 5.43 -9.57
CA ALA A 251 9.84 5.51 -10.58
C ALA A 251 10.91 4.44 -10.36
N ARG A 252 11.33 4.24 -9.11
CA ARG A 252 12.29 3.19 -8.72
C ARG A 252 11.74 1.80 -9.02
N ALA A 253 10.49 1.52 -8.66
CA ALA A 253 9.86 0.22 -8.93
C ALA A 253 9.76 -0.06 -10.45
N ARG A 254 9.42 0.96 -11.26
CA ARG A 254 9.40 0.84 -12.73
C ARG A 254 10.80 0.60 -13.30
N LEU A 255 11.81 1.30 -12.79
CA LEU A 255 13.20 1.12 -13.20
C LEU A 255 13.70 -0.30 -12.87
N GLN A 256 13.43 -0.80 -11.67
CA GLN A 256 13.82 -2.16 -11.26
C GLN A 256 13.18 -3.23 -12.16
N ARG A 257 11.90 -3.08 -12.52
CA ARG A 257 11.23 -3.98 -13.48
C ARG A 257 11.92 -3.98 -14.85
N ARG A 258 12.19 -2.80 -15.41
CA ARG A 258 12.89 -2.68 -16.70
C ARG A 258 14.31 -3.26 -16.66
N LEU A 259 15.04 -3.04 -15.57
CA LEU A 259 16.37 -3.65 -15.37
C LEU A 259 16.29 -5.18 -15.31
N SER A 260 15.26 -5.72 -14.65
CA SER A 260 15.01 -7.16 -14.64
C SER A 260 14.71 -7.70 -16.04
N GLU A 261 13.86 -7.01 -16.81
CA GLU A 261 13.53 -7.38 -18.20
C GLU A 261 14.78 -7.33 -19.10
N LEU A 262 15.58 -6.26 -19.00
CA LEU A 262 16.83 -6.12 -19.74
C LEU A 262 17.86 -7.19 -19.35
N LYS A 263 17.96 -7.53 -18.06
CA LYS A 263 18.86 -8.61 -17.61
C LYS A 263 18.44 -9.94 -18.22
N SER A 264 17.15 -10.26 -18.22
CA SER A 264 16.64 -11.48 -18.87
C SER A 264 16.94 -11.48 -20.37
N LEU A 265 16.70 -10.37 -21.07
CA LEU A 265 17.00 -10.25 -22.51
C LEU A 265 18.51 -10.34 -22.80
N SER A 266 19.36 -9.75 -21.97
CA SER A 266 20.82 -9.82 -22.13
C SER A 266 21.33 -11.24 -21.93
N VAL A 267 20.77 -11.98 -20.97
CA VAL A 267 21.12 -13.39 -20.73
C VAL A 267 20.71 -14.26 -21.93
N VAL A 268 19.54 -14.00 -22.52
CA VAL A 268 19.11 -14.63 -23.79
C VAL A 268 20.10 -14.29 -24.92
N GLY A 269 20.40 -13.00 -25.11
CA GLY A 269 21.27 -12.53 -26.18
C GLY A 269 22.71 -13.06 -26.09
N GLN A 270 23.28 -13.14 -24.89
CA GLN A 270 24.61 -13.73 -24.67
C GLN A 270 24.62 -15.23 -24.94
N ALA A 271 23.58 -15.97 -24.52
CA ALA A 271 23.47 -17.39 -24.81
C ALA A 271 23.35 -17.67 -26.31
N VAL A 272 22.67 -16.79 -27.05
CA VAL A 272 22.60 -16.83 -28.52
C VAL A 272 23.95 -16.52 -29.17
N ALA A 273 24.64 -15.47 -28.71
CA ALA A 273 25.90 -15.01 -29.33
C ALA A 273 27.12 -15.89 -29.00
N GLY A 274 27.12 -16.61 -27.87
CA GLY A 274 28.22 -17.48 -27.44
C GLY A 274 28.26 -18.86 -28.12
N SER A 275 27.26 -19.18 -28.93
CA SER A 275 27.15 -20.46 -29.62
C SER A 275 27.61 -20.32 -31.08
N LEU A 276 28.70 -21.00 -31.42
CA LEU A 276 29.31 -20.95 -32.77
C LEU A 276 28.57 -21.81 -33.80
N GLU A 277 27.71 -22.73 -33.38
CA GLU A 277 26.93 -23.59 -34.26
C GLU A 277 25.43 -23.31 -34.12
N LEU A 278 24.73 -23.18 -35.26
CA LEU A 278 23.29 -22.91 -35.33
C LEU A 278 22.42 -23.83 -34.44
N PRO A 279 22.67 -25.15 -34.33
CA PRO A 279 21.89 -26.03 -33.46
C PRO A 279 21.96 -25.63 -31.98
N ASP A 280 23.13 -25.24 -31.50
CA ASP A 280 23.38 -24.84 -30.13
C ASP A 280 22.72 -23.48 -29.81
N VAL A 281 22.69 -22.57 -30.78
CA VAL A 281 21.97 -21.29 -30.68
C VAL A 281 20.48 -21.54 -30.48
N LEU A 282 19.89 -22.39 -31.33
CA LEU A 282 18.46 -22.68 -31.31
C LEU A 282 18.04 -23.37 -30.00
N GLU A 283 18.88 -24.29 -29.51
CA GLU A 283 18.68 -24.97 -28.23
C GLU A 283 18.77 -24.01 -27.04
N ALA A 284 19.72 -23.06 -27.08
CA ALA A 284 19.84 -22.00 -26.08
C ALA A 284 18.58 -21.09 -26.06
N ILE A 285 18.04 -20.73 -27.23
CA ILE A 285 16.79 -19.95 -27.35
C ILE A 285 15.62 -20.70 -26.70
N TYR A 286 15.47 -22.00 -26.97
CA TYR A 286 14.40 -22.81 -26.37
C TYR A 286 14.52 -22.83 -24.84
N ARG A 287 15.70 -23.16 -24.30
CA ARG A 287 15.92 -23.25 -22.85
C ARG A 287 15.62 -21.93 -22.14
N GLN A 288 16.05 -20.81 -22.71
CA GLN A 288 15.77 -19.48 -22.18
C GLN A 288 14.27 -19.15 -22.23
N THR A 289 13.62 -19.43 -23.36
CA THR A 289 12.17 -19.19 -23.51
C THR A 289 11.36 -20.02 -22.52
N ARG A 290 11.76 -21.28 -22.29
CA ARG A 290 11.15 -22.18 -21.31
C ARG A 290 11.29 -21.70 -19.86
N GLN A 291 12.37 -20.99 -19.54
CA GLN A 291 12.55 -20.36 -18.22
C GLN A 291 11.66 -19.13 -18.02
N LEU A 292 11.31 -18.43 -19.11
CA LEU A 292 10.51 -17.20 -19.06
C LEU A 292 9.00 -17.46 -19.15
N MET A 293 8.57 -18.53 -19.82
CA MET A 293 7.15 -18.85 -20.02
C MET A 293 6.88 -20.35 -20.25
N ASP A 294 5.61 -20.75 -20.17
CA ASP A 294 5.18 -22.12 -20.46
C ASP A 294 5.28 -22.44 -21.96
N ALA A 295 6.49 -22.79 -22.42
CA ALA A 295 6.82 -23.10 -23.81
C ALA A 295 6.81 -24.61 -24.10
N ARG A 296 5.81 -25.35 -23.61
CA ARG A 296 5.66 -26.80 -23.87
C ARG A 296 5.51 -27.16 -25.34
N TYR A 297 4.95 -26.25 -26.12
CA TYR A 297 4.84 -26.34 -27.57
C TYR A 297 5.64 -25.18 -28.16
N PHE A 298 6.82 -25.49 -28.69
CA PHE A 298 7.76 -24.47 -29.16
C PHE A 298 8.49 -25.00 -30.39
N TYR A 299 8.58 -24.19 -31.44
CA TYR A 299 9.39 -24.50 -32.61
C TYR A 299 10.02 -23.24 -33.18
N ILE A 300 11.15 -23.42 -33.86
CA ILE A 300 11.81 -22.39 -34.65
C ILE A 300 11.80 -22.87 -36.09
N ALA A 301 11.25 -22.04 -36.99
CA ALA A 301 11.25 -22.28 -38.42
C ALA A 301 12.21 -21.31 -39.11
N LEU A 302 13.11 -21.82 -39.95
CA LEU A 302 13.99 -21.03 -40.78
C LEU A 302 13.50 -21.07 -42.22
N TYR A 303 13.46 -19.90 -42.86
CA TYR A 303 13.12 -19.78 -44.27
C TYR A 303 14.39 -19.87 -45.13
N GLN A 304 14.40 -20.82 -46.06
CA GLN A 304 15.42 -20.98 -47.09
C GLN A 304 14.92 -20.35 -48.39
N ALA A 305 15.55 -19.25 -48.80
CA ALA A 305 15.13 -18.47 -49.95
C ALA A 305 15.38 -19.19 -51.29
N ASP A 306 16.46 -19.96 -51.38
CA ASP A 306 16.87 -20.65 -52.62
C ASP A 306 15.81 -21.66 -53.10
N ASP A 307 15.25 -22.42 -52.16
CA ASP A 307 14.27 -23.48 -52.44
C ASP A 307 12.83 -23.10 -52.06
N GLN A 308 12.61 -21.88 -51.53
CA GLN A 308 11.34 -21.41 -50.97
C GLN A 308 10.76 -22.37 -49.91
N MET A 309 11.61 -22.93 -49.05
CA MET A 309 11.23 -23.92 -48.04
C MET A 309 11.30 -23.34 -46.63
N LEU A 310 10.35 -23.74 -45.78
CA LEU A 310 10.43 -23.61 -44.32
C LEU A 310 11.01 -24.91 -43.77
N VAL A 311 12.12 -24.79 -43.06
CA VAL A 311 12.79 -25.89 -42.35
C VAL A 311 12.60 -25.67 -40.85
N PHE A 312 12.33 -26.74 -40.11
CA PHE A 312 12.11 -26.70 -38.66
C PHE A 312 13.27 -27.35 -37.93
N PRO A 313 14.42 -26.67 -37.77
CA PRO A 313 15.60 -27.24 -37.12
C PRO A 313 15.40 -27.56 -35.63
N LEU A 314 14.38 -26.97 -34.99
CA LEU A 314 14.06 -27.22 -33.60
C LEU A 314 12.54 -27.18 -33.36
N ALA A 315 12.00 -28.23 -32.76
CA ALA A 315 10.62 -28.32 -32.32
C ALA A 315 10.53 -29.17 -31.04
N TYR A 316 9.66 -28.74 -30.12
CA TYR A 316 9.35 -29.39 -28.86
C TYR A 316 7.84 -29.47 -28.69
N GLU A 317 7.36 -30.65 -28.29
CA GLU A 317 5.98 -30.91 -27.88
C GLU A 317 6.01 -31.59 -26.52
N ASN A 318 5.34 -31.00 -25.52
CA ASN A 318 5.36 -31.48 -24.14
C ASN A 318 6.78 -31.74 -23.60
N ASP A 319 7.70 -30.80 -23.88
CA ASP A 319 9.11 -30.89 -23.48
C ASP A 319 9.89 -32.07 -24.11
N VAL A 320 9.33 -32.74 -25.11
CA VAL A 320 10.02 -33.76 -25.91
C VAL A 320 10.42 -33.17 -27.26
N ARG A 321 11.68 -33.35 -27.64
CA ARG A 321 12.18 -32.90 -28.94
C ARG A 321 11.53 -33.72 -30.06
N VAL A 322 10.82 -33.04 -30.96
CA VAL A 322 10.17 -33.64 -32.12
C VAL A 322 10.78 -33.09 -33.41
N ARG A 323 10.60 -33.82 -34.52
CA ARG A 323 11.05 -33.38 -35.84
C ARG A 323 9.82 -33.07 -36.68
N TYR A 324 9.74 -31.84 -37.17
CA TYR A 324 8.74 -31.45 -38.17
C TYR A 324 9.36 -31.50 -39.56
N ASP A 325 8.55 -31.91 -40.54
CA ASP A 325 8.97 -31.97 -41.93
C ASP A 325 9.06 -30.58 -42.55
N SER A 326 10.04 -30.39 -43.42
CA SER A 326 10.19 -29.16 -44.20
C SER A 326 9.02 -29.01 -45.17
N ARG A 327 8.55 -27.79 -45.38
CA ARG A 327 7.39 -27.50 -46.26
C ARG A 327 7.60 -26.26 -47.10
N ARG A 328 6.93 -26.15 -48.25
CA ARG A 328 6.99 -24.95 -49.09
C ARG A 328 6.38 -23.74 -48.38
N TYR A 329 7.07 -22.62 -48.43
CA TYR A 329 6.59 -21.35 -47.94
C TYR A 329 5.30 -20.94 -48.68
N GLY A 330 4.28 -20.47 -47.95
CA GLY A 330 3.00 -20.03 -48.50
C GLY A 330 1.93 -21.11 -48.70
N THR A 331 2.20 -22.39 -48.41
CA THR A 331 1.21 -23.48 -48.57
C THR A 331 0.55 -23.97 -47.26
N GLY A 332 0.81 -23.29 -46.14
CA GLY A 332 0.22 -23.64 -44.84
C GLY A 332 -1.01 -22.81 -44.50
N ILE A 333 -2.03 -23.46 -43.91
CA ILE A 333 -3.12 -22.78 -43.22
C ILE A 333 -2.60 -22.37 -41.84
N THR A 334 -2.37 -21.08 -41.62
CA THR A 334 -2.38 -20.50 -40.27
C THR A 334 -3.81 -20.14 -39.89
#